data_AF-A0A552L9X6-F1
#
_entry.id   AF-A0A552L9X6-F1
#
_cell.length_a   1.000
_cell.length_b   1.000
_cell.length_c   1.000
_cell.angle_alpha   90.00
_cell.angle_beta   90.00
_cell.angle_gamma   90.00
#
_symmetry.space_group_name_H-M   'P 1'
#
loop_
_entity.id
_entity.type
_entity.pdbx_description
1 polymer ?
#
loop_
_entity_poly.entity_id
_entity_poly.type
_entity_poly.pdbx_seq_one_letter_code
_entity_poly.pdbx_strand_id
1 'polypeptide(L)' 'MRKKEAIATCPHCHKNTDKVHQSYQYIVRDIPLSSWDVFLNVNRRQFRC' A
#
# COMPACT_ATOMS: atom_id res chain seq x y z
N MET A 1 -8.67 -26.05 -0.01
CA MET A 1 -9.03 -25.39 1.27
C MET A 1 -9.51 -23.97 0.98
N ARG A 2 -10.80 -23.66 1.14
CA ARG A 2 -11.33 -22.30 0.96
C ARG A 2 -10.85 -21.44 2.13
N LYS A 3 -9.98 -20.46 1.90
CA LYS A 3 -9.61 -19.45 2.90
C LYS A 3 -10.89 -18.69 3.26
N LYS A 4 -11.27 -18.73 4.53
CA LYS A 4 -12.36 -17.89 5.08
C LYS A 4 -11.85 -16.45 5.01
N GLU A 5 -12.41 -15.64 4.14
CA GLU A 5 -12.01 -14.23 4.01
C GLU A 5 -12.39 -13.51 5.30
N ALA A 6 -11.38 -13.03 6.03
CA ALA A 6 -11.59 -12.28 7.25
C ALA A 6 -12.14 -10.91 6.86
N ILE A 7 -13.42 -10.70 7.15
CA ILE A 7 -14.07 -9.39 6.97
C ILE A 7 -13.50 -8.47 8.06
N ALA A 8 -12.84 -7.41 7.64
CA ALA A 8 -12.32 -6.38 8.52
C ALA A 8 -13.17 -5.12 8.40
N THR A 9 -13.39 -4.46 9.53
CA THR A 9 -14.06 -3.17 9.59
C THR A 9 -13.02 -2.06 9.61
N CYS A 10 -13.13 -1.11 8.69
CA CYS A 10 -12.24 0.04 8.67
C CYS A 10 -12.51 0.96 9.88
N PRO A 11 -11.47 1.34 10.67
CA PRO A 11 -11.66 2.24 11.81
C PRO A 11 -12.01 3.68 11.40
N HIS A 12 -11.72 4.09 10.16
CA HIS A 12 -12.03 5.44 9.68
C HIS A 12 -13.44 5.58 9.12
N CYS A 13 -13.91 4.61 8.32
CA CYS A 13 -15.18 4.75 7.60
C CYS A 13 -16.23 3.69 7.97
N HIS A 14 -15.91 2.78 8.91
CA HIS A 14 -16.80 1.72 9.41
C HIS A 14 -17.33 0.77 8.33
N LYS A 15 -16.76 0.78 7.12
CA LYS A 15 -17.11 -0.16 6.06
C LYS A 15 -16.43 -1.49 6.30
N ASN A 16 -17.15 -2.54 5.92
CA ASN A 16 -16.65 -3.91 5.96
C ASN A 16 -15.98 -4.23 4.63
N THR A 17 -14.74 -4.69 4.67
CA THR A 17 -14.03 -5.17 3.50
C THR A 17 -13.37 -6.51 3.78
N ASP A 18 -13.44 -7.38 2.79
CA ASP A 18 -12.68 -8.60 2.62
C ASP A 18 -11.18 -8.34 2.36
N LYS A 19 -10.82 -7.13 1.93
CA LYS A 19 -9.47 -6.75 1.50
C LYS A 19 -8.94 -5.57 2.32
N VAL A 20 -8.19 -5.90 3.36
CA VAL A 20 -7.56 -4.94 4.28
C VAL A 20 -6.42 -4.16 3.63
N HIS A 21 -5.70 -4.77 2.71
CA HIS A 21 -4.50 -4.19 2.10
C HIS A 21 -4.75 -3.80 0.65
N GLN A 22 -4.25 -2.62 0.28
CA GLN A 22 -4.14 -2.17 -1.10
C GLN A 22 -2.68 -1.84 -1.40
N SER A 23 -2.24 -2.16 -2.61
CA SER A 23 -0.94 -1.73 -3.15
C SER A 23 -1.14 -0.65 -4.20
N TYR A 24 -0.29 0.36 -4.20
CA TYR A 24 -0.23 1.35 -5.28
C TYR A 24 1.21 1.72 -5.61
N GLN A 25 1.39 2.32 -6.77
CA GLN A 25 2.70 2.69 -7.29
C GLN A 25 3.07 4.10 -6.79
N TYR A 26 4.26 4.24 -6.20
CA TYR A 26 4.70 5.48 -5.57
C TYR A 26 6.14 5.80 -5.97
N ILE A 27 6.41 7.07 -6.27
CA ILE A 27 7.74 7.55 -6.60
C ILE A 27 8.40 8.07 -5.33
N VAL A 28 9.56 7.52 -5.00
CA VAL A 28 10.38 7.92 -3.86
C VAL A 28 11.70 8.48 -4.38
N ARG A 29 12.16 9.59 -3.80
CA ARG A 29 13.51 10.09 -4.04
C ARG A 29 14.48 9.23 -3.21
N ASP A 30 15.43 8.60 -3.90
CA ASP A 30 16.48 7.79 -3.29
C ASP A 30 17.74 8.63 -3.04
N ILE A 31 18.77 8.02 -2.48
CA ILE A 31 20.08 8.64 -2.29
C ILE A 31 20.63 9.08 -3.66
N PRO A 32 20.97 10.37 -3.83
CA PRO A 32 21.51 10.86 -5.08
C PRO A 32 22.86 10.19 -5.38
N LEU A 33 23.08 9.81 -6.63
CA LEU A 33 24.34 9.23 -7.07
C LEU A 33 25.23 10.35 -7.64
N SER A 34 26.21 10.77 -6.86
CA SER A 34 27.05 11.93 -7.16
C SER A 34 26.22 13.21 -7.32
N SER A 35 25.95 13.64 -8.54
CA SER A 35 25.21 14.86 -8.89
C SER A 35 23.85 14.56 -9.51
N TRP A 36 23.44 13.29 -9.55
CA TRP A 36 22.19 12.85 -10.16
C TRP A 36 21.15 12.53 -9.09
N ASP A 37 20.00 13.18 -9.17
CA ASP A 37 18.82 12.81 -8.39
C ASP A 37 18.28 11.48 -8.90
N VAL A 38 18.21 10.49 -8.00
CA VAL A 38 17.68 9.16 -8.31
C VAL A 38 16.25 9.07 -7.78
N PHE A 39 15.32 8.66 -8.64
CA PHE A 39 13.93 8.41 -8.28
C PHE A 39 13.58 6.95 -8.51
N LEU A 40 13.07 6.30 -7.47
CA LEU A 40 12.64 4.91 -7.51
C LEU A 40 11.13 4.83 -7.60
N ASN A 41 10.67 3.95 -8.48
CA ASN A 41 9.27 3.61 -8.59
C ASN A 41 9.01 2.33 -7.79
N VAL A 42 8.40 2.49 -6.60
CA VAL A 42 8.21 1.42 -5.63
C VAL A 42 6.74 1.09 -5.44
N ASN A 43 6.46 -0.17 -5.11
CA ASN A 43 5.12 -0.60 -4.73
C ASN A 43 4.92 -0.37 -3.23
N ARG A 44 3.96 0.49 -2.88
CA ARG A 44 3.63 0.81 -1.48
C ARG A 44 2.32 0.13 -1.08
N ARG A 45 2.35 -0.61 0.04
CA ARG A 45 1.15 -1.11 0.68
C ARG A 45 0.54 -0.04 1.59
N GLN A 46 -0.78 0.09 1.52
CA GLN A 46 -1.59 0.92 2.39
C GLN A 46 -2.80 0.12 2.88
N PHE A 47 -3.37 0.54 4.02
CA PHE A 47 -4.65 0.03 4.47
C PHE A 47 -5.76 0.55 3.57
N ARG A 48 -6.68 -0.34 3.20
CA ARG A 48 -7.90 0.02 2.50
C ARG A 48 -8.88 0.60 3.51
N CYS A 49 -9.47 1.75 3.18
CA CYS A 49 -10.60 2.29 3.93
C CYS A 49 -11.90 1.61 3.50
#